data_AF-A0A378VP20-F1
#
_entry.id   AF-A0A378VP20-F1
#
_cell.length_a   1.000
_cell.length_b   1.000
_cell.length_c   1.000
_cell.angle_alpha   90.00
_cell.angle_beta   90.00
_cell.angle_gamma   90.00
#
_symmetry.space_group_name_H-M   'P 1'
#
loop_
_entity.id
_entity.type
_entity.pdbx_description
1 polymer ?
#
loop_
_entity_poly.entity_id
_entity_poly.type
_entity_poly.pdbx_seq_one_letter_code
_entity_poly.pdbx_strand_id
1 'polypeptide(L)'
;MTIMKPEQEDLQAAFEFVGMMTAVARHELNPLEKDEFDDLRFLEDEDKAKVLDALCEKFNNCDLDWLMIALAHLLSPDRGVIDQDSDILTINPNLLGATDKSN
;
A
#
# COMPACT_ATOMS: atom_id res chain seq x y z
N MET A 1 13.72 -16.80 -4.97
CA MET A 1 12.65 -16.75 -3.94
C MET A 1 11.31 -16.87 -4.63
N THR A 2 10.42 -17.72 -4.09
CA THR A 2 9.02 -17.81 -4.50
C THR A 2 8.22 -17.11 -3.41
N ILE A 3 7.50 -16.06 -3.79
CA ILE A 3 6.69 -15.24 -2.87
C ILE A 3 5.24 -15.45 -3.29
N MET A 4 4.34 -15.61 -2.32
CA MET A 4 2.91 -15.65 -2.61
C MET A 4 2.49 -14.32 -3.26
N LYS A 5 1.53 -14.37 -4.18
CA LYS A 5 1.01 -13.17 -4.83
C LYS A 5 0.07 -12.44 -3.84
N PRO A 6 0.24 -11.12 -3.64
CA PRO A 6 -0.75 -10.29 -2.95
C PRO A 6 -2.12 -10.32 -3.61
N GLU A 7 -3.14 -10.46 -2.78
CA GLU A 7 -4.53 -10.31 -3.16
C GLU A 7 -4.98 -8.85 -3.01
N GLN A 8 -6.16 -8.54 -3.55
CA GLN A 8 -6.71 -7.19 -3.49
C GLN A 8 -6.97 -6.75 -2.05
N GLU A 9 -7.36 -7.69 -1.18
CA GLU A 9 -7.64 -7.43 0.24
C GLU A 9 -6.37 -7.02 1.00
N ASP A 10 -5.22 -7.63 0.69
CA ASP A 10 -3.93 -7.28 1.29
C ASP A 10 -3.54 -5.84 0.96
N LEU A 11 -3.71 -5.45 -0.31
CA LEU A 11 -3.44 -4.08 -0.77
C LEU A 11 -4.40 -3.09 -0.12
N GLN A 12 -5.68 -3.44 -0.02
CA GLN A 12 -6.71 -2.60 0.60
C GLN A 12 -6.38 -2.36 2.08
N ALA A 13 -6.01 -3.40 2.83
CA ALA A 13 -5.62 -3.29 4.22
C ALA A 13 -4.41 -2.37 4.41
N ALA A 14 -3.39 -2.52 3.57
CA ALA A 14 -2.20 -1.66 3.57
C ALA A 14 -2.55 -0.19 3.27
N PHE A 15 -3.40 0.07 2.28
CA PHE A 15 -3.85 1.42 1.97
C PHE A 15 -4.66 2.05 3.11
N GLU A 16 -5.52 1.27 3.76
CA GLU A 16 -6.26 1.74 4.94
C GLU A 16 -5.31 2.12 6.07
N PHE A 17 -4.31 1.29 6.38
CA PHE A 17 -3.29 1.63 7.38
C PHE A 17 -2.53 2.92 7.03
N VAL A 18 -2.06 3.05 5.79
CA VAL A 18 -1.36 4.26 5.31
C VAL A 18 -2.29 5.48 5.39
N GLY A 19 -3.57 5.31 5.09
CA GLY A 19 -4.60 6.34 5.23
C GLY A 19 -4.75 6.81 6.68
N MET A 20 -4.88 5.87 7.62
CA MET A 20 -4.95 6.18 9.06
C MET A 20 -3.70 6.92 9.54
N MET A 21 -2.51 6.43 9.16
CA MET A 21 -1.24 7.09 9.50
C MET A 21 -1.14 8.49 8.90
N THR A 22 -1.62 8.69 7.68
CA THR A 22 -1.61 9.99 7.01
C THR A 22 -2.54 10.98 7.71
N ALA A 23 -3.74 10.54 8.08
CA ALA A 23 -4.70 11.34 8.85
C ALA A 23 -4.09 11.85 10.17
N VAL A 24 -3.44 10.96 10.92
CA VAL A 24 -2.81 11.31 12.20
C VAL A 24 -1.57 12.18 12.00
N ALA A 25 -0.60 11.73 11.19
CA ALA A 25 0.73 12.34 11.14
C ALA A 25 0.80 13.62 10.30
N ARG A 26 -0.07 13.78 9.30
CA ARG A 26 -0.04 14.95 8.39
C ARG A 26 -1.18 15.93 8.63
N HIS A 27 -2.27 15.47 9.21
CA HIS A 27 -3.49 16.27 9.33
C HIS A 27 -3.99 16.42 10.78
N GLU A 28 -3.39 15.73 11.74
CA GLU A 28 -3.80 15.74 13.15
C GLU A 28 -5.28 15.36 13.33
N LEU A 29 -5.76 14.42 12.49
CA LEU A 29 -7.14 13.93 12.49
C LEU A 29 -7.25 12.55 13.16
N ASN A 30 -8.39 12.31 13.79
CA ASN A 30 -8.77 11.02 14.38
C ASN A 30 -9.29 10.09 13.27
N PRO A 31 -8.57 9.02 12.89
CA PRO A 31 -8.99 8.14 11.81
C PRO A 31 -10.15 7.19 12.21
N LEU A 32 -10.53 7.18 13.50
CA LEU A 32 -11.58 6.31 14.05
C LEU A 32 -12.92 7.03 14.20
N GLU A 33 -12.93 8.36 14.07
CA GLU A 33 -14.12 9.17 14.31
C GLU A 33 -14.39 10.13 13.16
N LYS A 34 -15.65 10.11 12.72
CA LYS A 34 -16.18 11.00 11.70
C LYS A 34 -17.26 11.89 12.27
N ASP A 35 -17.44 13.05 11.66
CA ASP A 35 -18.54 13.96 11.97
C ASP A 35 -19.82 13.62 11.18
N GLU A 36 -20.81 14.51 11.28
CA GLU A 36 -22.11 14.36 10.61
C GLU A 36 -22.06 14.48 9.07
N PHE A 37 -20.94 14.97 8.54
CA PHE A 37 -20.68 15.12 7.10
C PHE A 37 -19.75 14.02 6.54
N ASP A 38 -19.45 12.98 7.34
CA ASP A 38 -18.54 11.88 7.01
C ASP A 38 -17.06 12.28 6.90
N ASP A 39 -16.70 13.46 7.42
CA ASP A 39 -15.33 13.97 7.49
C ASP A 39 -14.65 13.58 8.80
N LEU A 40 -13.33 13.35 8.77
CA LEU A 40 -12.56 13.01 9.98
C LEU A 40 -12.47 14.22 10.92
N ARG A 41 -12.62 13.97 12.21
CA ARG A 41 -12.47 15.00 13.25
C ARG A 41 -11.01 15.19 13.65
N PHE A 42 -10.71 16.30 14.33
CA PHE A 42 -9.40 16.50 14.93
C PHE A 42 -9.11 15.45 16.00
N LEU A 43 -7.85 15.06 16.12
CA LEU A 43 -7.37 14.12 17.12
C LEU A 43 -7.23 14.80 18.48
N GLU A 44 -8.13 14.46 19.40
CA GLU A 44 -8.05 14.95 20.78
C GLU A 44 -7.03 14.13 21.61
N ASP A 45 -6.48 14.77 22.64
CA ASP A 45 -5.47 14.13 23.51
C ASP A 45 -5.98 12.86 24.19
N GLU A 46 -7.27 12.82 24.53
CA GLU A 46 -7.91 11.65 25.15
C GLU A 46 -8.03 10.44 24.21
N ASP A 47 -8.11 10.69 22.90
CA ASP A 47 -8.22 9.64 21.89
C ASP A 47 -6.88 9.05 21.46
N LYS A 48 -5.76 9.74 21.72
CA LYS A 48 -4.42 9.35 21.23
C LYS A 48 -4.05 7.91 21.55
N ALA A 49 -4.35 7.45 22.77
CA ALA A 49 -4.06 6.08 23.17
C ALA A 49 -4.85 5.06 22.34
N LYS A 50 -6.16 5.30 22.17
CA LYS A 50 -7.05 4.44 21.39
C LYS A 50 -6.67 4.41 19.91
N VAL A 51 -6.31 5.57 19.35
CA VAL A 51 -5.85 5.67 17.96
C VAL A 51 -4.53 4.94 17.76
N LEU A 52 -3.59 5.06 18.71
CA LEU A 52 -2.34 4.31 18.66
C LEU A 52 -2.58 2.80 18.72
N ASP A 53 -3.45 2.32 19.61
CA ASP A 53 -3.80 0.90 19.71
C ASP A 53 -4.42 0.38 18.39
N ALA A 54 -5.33 1.14 17.80
CA ALA A 54 -5.95 0.78 16.52
C ALA A 54 -4.94 0.77 15.36
N LEU A 55 -3.98 1.71 15.34
CA LEU A 55 -2.88 1.70 14.37
C LEU A 55 -1.99 0.47 14.53
N CYS A 56 -1.67 0.09 15.77
CA CYS A 56 -0.89 -1.12 16.07
C CYS A 56 -1.63 -2.39 15.64
N GLU A 57 -2.92 -2.50 15.96
CA GLU A 57 -3.75 -3.63 15.52
C GLU A 57 -3.83 -3.69 13.99
N LYS A 58 -4.06 -2.56 13.34
CA LYS A 58 -4.11 -2.48 11.87
C LYS A 58 -2.77 -2.86 11.25
N PHE A 59 -1.65 -2.37 11.79
CA PHE A 59 -0.31 -2.72 11.34
C PHE A 59 -0.06 -4.23 11.46
N ASN A 60 -0.42 -4.85 12.58
CA ASN A 60 -0.26 -6.30 12.78
C ASN A 60 -1.13 -7.13 11.83
N ASN A 61 -2.26 -6.58 11.40
CA ASN A 61 -3.16 -7.21 10.43
C ASN A 61 -2.78 -6.91 8.98
N CYS A 62 -1.83 -6.00 8.75
CA CYS A 62 -1.31 -5.71 7.42
C CYS A 62 0.05 -6.38 7.27
N ASP A 63 0.17 -7.33 6.35
CA ASP A 63 1.45 -7.96 6.02
C ASP A 63 2.33 -7.01 5.16
N LEU A 64 2.58 -5.79 5.64
CA LEU A 64 3.32 -4.74 4.92
C LEU A 64 4.72 -5.17 4.54
N ASP A 65 5.42 -5.88 5.43
CA ASP A 65 6.76 -6.40 5.15
C ASP A 65 6.74 -7.34 3.94
N TRP A 66 5.75 -8.23 3.87
CA TRP A 66 5.58 -9.13 2.74
C TRP A 66 5.20 -8.39 1.45
N LEU A 67 4.32 -7.39 1.52
CA LEU A 67 3.98 -6.55 0.37
C LEU A 67 5.20 -5.81 -0.18
N MET A 68 6.04 -5.27 0.70
CA MET A 68 7.27 -4.59 0.31
C MET A 68 8.27 -5.56 -0.31
N ILE A 69 8.38 -6.78 0.22
CA ILE A 69 9.21 -7.85 -0.38
C ILE A 69 8.68 -8.24 -1.77
N ALA A 70 7.36 -8.39 -1.92
CA ALA A 70 6.73 -8.70 -3.20
C ALA A 70 6.99 -7.59 -4.23
N LEU A 71 6.86 -6.33 -3.84
CA LEU A 71 7.16 -5.18 -4.70
C LEU A 71 8.64 -5.13 -5.07
N ALA A 72 9.56 -5.26 -4.12
CA ALA A 72 11.00 -5.26 -4.38
C ALA A 72 11.39 -6.39 -5.35
N HIS A 73 10.74 -7.55 -5.23
CA HIS A 73 10.95 -8.66 -6.13
C HIS A 73 10.42 -8.40 -7.54
N LEU A 74 9.27 -7.72 -7.68
CA LEU A 74 8.73 -7.31 -8.98
C LEU A 74 9.60 -6.25 -9.68
N LEU A 75 10.14 -5.32 -8.90
CA LEU A 75 11.05 -4.27 -9.37
C LEU A 75 12.46 -4.78 -9.68
N SER A 76 12.81 -6.00 -9.26
CA SER A 76 14.14 -6.57 -9.46
C SER A 76 14.51 -6.68 -10.95
N PRO A 77 15.68 -6.16 -11.37
CA PRO A 77 16.14 -6.25 -12.77
C PRO A 77 16.16 -7.68 -13.29
N ASP A 78 16.50 -8.65 -12.43
CA ASP A 78 16.60 -10.07 -12.77
C ASP A 78 15.27 -10.67 -13.25
N ARG A 79 14.15 -10.05 -12.88
CA ARG A 79 12.82 -10.49 -13.31
C ARG A 79 12.45 -10.00 -14.70
N GLY A 80 13.07 -8.91 -15.17
CA GLY A 80 12.76 -8.30 -16.47
C GLY A 80 11.29 -7.90 -16.64
N VAL A 81 10.53 -7.73 -15.53
CA VAL A 81 9.10 -7.39 -15.56
C VAL A 81 8.91 -5.90 -15.80
N ILE A 82 9.71 -5.08 -15.13
CA ILE A 82 9.70 -3.63 -15.24
C ILE A 82 10.84 -3.18 -16.15
N ASP A 83 10.58 -2.15 -16.95
CA ASP A 83 11.59 -1.46 -17.73
C ASP A 83 12.55 -0.71 -16.80
N GLN A 84 13.79 -1.20 -16.70
CA GLN A 84 14.80 -0.63 -15.79
C GLN A 84 15.49 0.60 -16.40
N ASP A 85 15.35 0.82 -17.70
CA ASP A 85 15.94 1.95 -18.42
C ASP A 85 14.98 3.16 -18.44
N SER A 86 13.76 3.00 -17.93
CA SER A 86 12.72 4.03 -17.85
C SER A 86 12.67 4.69 -16.47
N ASP A 87 12.58 6.03 -16.46
CA ASP A 87 12.32 6.81 -15.25
C ASP A 87 10.86 6.67 -14.75
N ILE A 88 9.98 6.09 -15.57
CA ILE A 88 8.57 5.85 -15.27
C ILE A 88 8.36 4.36 -15.05
N LEU A 89 7.60 3.98 -14.02
CA LEU A 89 7.24 2.59 -13.77
C LEU A 89 6.36 2.06 -14.92
N THR A 90 6.97 1.30 -15.84
CA THR A 90 6.31 0.68 -16.98
C THR A 90 6.72 -0.78 -17.11
N ILE A 91 5.86 -1.59 -17.75
CA ILE A 91 6.18 -2.99 -18.05
C ILE A 91 7.29 -3.00 -19.10
N ASN A 92 8.27 -3.91 -18.93
CA ASN A 92 9.35 -4.09 -19.88
C ASN A 92 8.80 -4.34 -21.30
N PRO A 93 9.17 -3.53 -22.31
CA PRO A 93 8.66 -3.67 -23.68
C PRO A 93 8.89 -5.05 -24.29
N ASN A 94 9.95 -5.76 -23.89
CA ASN A 94 10.24 -7.12 -24.35
C ASN A 94 9.15 -8.13 -23.96
N LEU A 95 8.38 -7.86 -22.90
CA LEU A 95 7.23 -8.68 -22.51
C LEU A 95 5.98 -8.36 -23.32
N LEU A 96 5.87 -7.14 -23.86
CA LEU A 96 4.75 -6.70 -24.69
C LEU A 96 4.87 -7.20 -26.14
N GLY A 97 6.09 -7.47 -26.62
CA GLY A 97 6.39 -7.97 -27.97
C GLY A 97 5.98 -9.43 -28.27
N ALA A 98 5.30 -10.12 -27.35
CA ALA A 98 4.79 -11.48 -27.55
C ALA A 98 3.32 -11.53 -28.03
N THR A 99 2.58 -10.41 -28.05
CA THR A 99 1.15 -10.40 -28.42
C THR A 99 0.86 -10.01 -29.88
N ASP A 100 1.83 -9.52 -30.64
CA ASP A 100 1.65 -9.12 -32.06
C ASP A 100 2.29 -10.10 -33.06
N LYS A 101 1.92 -11.38 -32.96
CA LYS A 101 2.14 -12.35 -34.05
C LYS A 101 0.87 -13.16 -34.33
N SER A 102 -0.16 -12.48 -34.81
CA SER A 102 -1.29 -13.10 -35.49
C SER A 102 -1.48 -12.37 -36.82
N ASN A 103 -0.79 -12.88 -37.85
CA ASN A 103 -1.08 -12.59 -39.26
C ASN A 103 -2.28 -13.43 -39.72
#